data_AF-A0A430FGN7-F1
#
_entry.id   AF-A0A430FGN7-F1
#
_cell.length_a   1.000
_cell.length_b   1.000
_cell.length_c   1.000
_cell.angle_alpha   90.00
_cell.angle_beta   90.00
_cell.angle_gamma   90.00
#
_symmetry.space_group_name_H-M   'P 1'
#
loop_
_entity.id
_entity.type
_entity.pdbx_description
1 polymer ?
#
loop_
_entity_poly.entity_id
_entity_poly.type
_entity_poly.pdbx_seq_one_letter_code
_entity_poly.pdbx_strand_id
1 'polypeptide(L)'
;MVTCEDKNRESAASEMNTLAKGEPTAAGAETKDDTGETVGTEDMSRRICHIGDGEAGHAVLEYVWSSFARYHSSDMRESDYRLIMDDRQWATVCDLLQGYLAMDDLDNAVRVFRDRRMQELADSCLPDAEPTPAPPGLPQGWWTLLEAAYERLGNENGLRRIYACYIVTDRLPWSRKASDVPDSEVPRHGREIDHDYYVRKLKTLSGEHWPEDVRRIVRVHQRYYRDPMFAGRQLSYEELLRSERLSDAAWRYCKVRSHPRYSLLDDAAELMEDMFDVVAEQHAEEACNILLVPLRDADSSILKNDSPELVAQVIEVLRKCQPYVADRVCAECERLYGMYRHRQRLRGELKKLMGELTSGATGVRVKE
;
A
#
# COMPACT_ATOMS: atom_id res chain seq x y z
N MET A 1 -48.18 1.82 -17.71
CA MET A 1 -48.70 1.43 -16.39
C MET A 1 -47.59 1.75 -15.39
N VAL A 2 -47.38 2.92 -14.80
CA VAL A 2 -48.22 4.01 -14.25
C VAL A 2 -49.18 3.56 -13.15
N THR A 3 -48.83 4.00 -11.92
CA THR A 3 -49.58 4.22 -10.66
C THR A 3 -50.08 2.95 -9.94
N CYS A 4 -49.99 2.79 -8.62
CA CYS A 4 -50.29 3.64 -7.44
C CYS A 4 -49.52 3.03 -6.22
N GLU A 5 -49.26 3.64 -5.07
CA GLU A 5 -49.83 4.82 -4.40
C GLU A 5 -48.92 5.21 -3.22
N ASP A 6 -48.56 6.49 -3.17
CA ASP A 6 -48.17 7.22 -1.96
C ASP A 6 -49.40 7.44 -1.08
N LYS A 7 -49.30 7.14 0.23
CA LYS A 7 -50.16 7.71 1.28
C LYS A 7 -49.50 7.48 2.64
N ASN A 8 -48.87 8.53 3.18
CA ASN A 8 -49.07 8.95 4.57
C ASN A 8 -48.37 10.28 4.83
N ARG A 9 -49.17 11.35 4.80
CA ARG A 9 -48.87 12.70 5.25
C ARG A 9 -49.68 12.96 6.52
N GLU A 10 -49.01 13.57 7.49
CA GLU A 10 -49.50 14.66 8.36
C GLU A 10 -50.78 14.46 9.19
N SER A 11 -50.58 14.36 10.51
CA SER A 11 -51.35 15.15 11.49
C SER A 11 -50.70 15.10 12.86
N ALA A 12 -50.17 16.24 13.31
CA ALA A 12 -50.45 16.85 14.63
C ALA A 12 -49.47 18.01 14.87
N ALA A 13 -49.97 19.22 14.64
CA ALA A 13 -49.44 20.47 15.17
C ALA A 13 -50.27 20.89 16.41
N SER A 14 -49.80 21.94 17.09
CA SER A 14 -50.29 22.58 18.35
C SER A 14 -49.82 21.91 19.65
N GLU A 15 -49.24 22.60 20.65
CA GLU A 15 -49.28 24.04 20.95
C GLU A 15 -48.30 24.45 22.08
N MET A 16 -47.93 25.75 22.07
CA MET A 16 -47.56 26.64 23.20
C MET A 16 -46.17 26.62 23.90
N ASN A 17 -45.28 27.48 23.38
CA ASN A 17 -44.84 28.79 23.93
C ASN A 17 -44.73 29.01 25.47
N THR A 18 -43.52 29.34 25.98
CA THR A 18 -43.31 30.42 26.98
C THR A 18 -41.85 30.92 27.04
N LEU A 19 -41.75 32.25 27.16
CA LEU A 19 -40.59 33.14 27.36
C LEU A 19 -39.69 32.86 28.58
N ALA A 20 -38.39 33.21 28.47
CA ALA A 20 -37.60 34.05 29.40
C ALA A 20 -36.18 34.28 28.82
N LYS A 21 -35.88 35.40 28.15
CA LYS A 21 -35.23 36.64 28.65
C LYS A 21 -34.24 36.49 29.81
N GLY A 22 -32.99 36.88 29.54
CA GLY A 22 -31.95 37.21 30.53
C GLY A 22 -30.72 37.84 29.86
N GLU A 23 -30.63 39.17 29.86
CA GLU A 23 -29.45 39.97 29.48
C GLU A 23 -28.36 39.89 30.57
N PRO A 24 -27.06 40.05 30.24
CA PRO A 24 -26.05 40.40 31.22
C PRO A 24 -25.66 41.89 31.15
N THR A 25 -25.59 42.48 32.34
CA THR A 25 -25.29 43.88 32.65
C THR A 25 -23.78 44.14 32.58
N ALA A 26 -23.40 45.29 32.03
CA ALA A 26 -22.05 45.84 32.10
C ALA A 26 -21.83 46.60 33.43
N ALA A 27 -20.65 46.45 34.04
CA ALA A 27 -20.07 47.44 34.94
C ALA A 27 -18.54 47.30 34.90
N GLY A 28 -17.87 48.39 34.50
CA GLY A 28 -16.42 48.51 34.52
C GLY A 28 -15.89 48.98 35.88
N ALA A 29 -14.58 48.83 36.04
CA ALA A 29 -13.76 49.65 36.93
C ALA A 29 -12.36 49.74 36.33
N GLU A 30 -12.00 50.94 35.89
CA GLU A 30 -10.65 51.36 35.52
C GLU A 30 -9.78 51.55 36.78
N THR A 31 -8.49 51.23 36.67
CA THR A 31 -7.42 52.04 37.28
C THR A 31 -6.15 51.88 36.43
N LYS A 32 -5.60 53.03 36.01
CA LYS A 32 -4.37 53.24 35.23
C LYS A 32 -3.13 53.29 36.13
N ASP A 33 -1.98 52.91 35.55
CA ASP A 33 -0.66 53.58 35.57
C ASP A 33 0.39 52.48 35.23
N ASP A 34 0.84 52.34 33.98
CA ASP A 34 1.82 53.14 33.20
C ASP A 34 3.25 53.08 33.75
N THR A 35 4.09 52.22 33.15
CA THR A 35 5.53 52.47 32.93
C THR A 35 6.12 51.42 31.97
N GLY A 36 6.30 51.84 30.71
CA GLY A 36 7.57 51.76 29.97
C GLY A 36 8.16 50.40 29.54
N GLU A 37 8.32 50.26 28.22
CA GLU A 37 9.45 49.60 27.52
C GLU A 37 9.59 48.07 27.72
N THR A 38 9.59 47.19 26.70
CA THR A 38 9.85 47.25 25.27
C THR A 38 9.01 46.14 24.62
N VAL A 39 8.15 46.49 23.65
CA VAL A 39 7.55 45.51 22.75
C VAL A 39 8.66 45.03 21.83
N GLY A 40 9.29 43.92 22.21
CA GLY A 40 10.06 43.11 21.29
C GLY A 40 9.13 42.68 20.18
N THR A 41 9.44 43.10 18.97
CA THR A 41 8.86 42.63 17.72
C THR A 41 9.20 41.15 17.57
N GLU A 42 8.53 40.28 18.33
CA GLU A 42 8.40 38.87 18.01
C GLU A 42 7.41 38.74 16.86
N ASP A 43 7.82 39.28 15.70
CA ASP A 43 7.16 39.06 14.42
C ASP A 43 7.43 37.61 14.00
N MET A 44 6.59 36.71 14.52
CA MET A 44 5.68 35.83 13.77
C MET A 44 6.20 35.13 12.50
N SER A 45 7.51 35.04 12.30
CA SER A 45 8.13 34.00 11.49
C SER A 45 8.14 32.71 12.31
N ARG A 46 6.96 32.14 12.56
CA ARG A 46 6.84 30.69 12.68
C ARG A 46 7.43 30.16 11.39
N ARG A 47 8.72 29.77 11.42
CA ARG A 47 9.30 28.91 10.40
C ARG A 47 8.36 27.72 10.35
N ILE A 48 7.54 27.65 9.30
CA ILE A 48 6.74 26.47 9.01
C ILE A 48 7.79 25.39 8.76
N CYS A 49 8.11 24.61 9.79
CA CYS A 49 8.93 23.43 9.64
C CYS A 49 8.13 22.50 8.72
N HIS A 50 8.62 22.27 7.50
CA HIS A 50 7.97 21.34 6.58
C HIS A 50 7.99 19.95 7.21
N ILE A 51 6.89 19.22 7.04
CA ILE A 51 6.74 17.88 7.60
C ILE A 51 7.25 16.88 6.56
N GLY A 52 8.16 15.99 6.97
CA GLY A 52 8.80 15.01 6.10
C GLY A 52 10.26 15.34 5.77
N ASP A 53 10.81 14.61 4.81
CA ASP A 53 12.17 14.77 4.25
C ASP A 53 12.22 15.77 3.07
N GLY A 54 11.06 16.30 2.67
CA GLY A 54 10.91 17.27 1.58
C GLY A 54 11.10 16.67 0.19
N GLU A 55 11.03 15.35 0.07
CA GLU A 55 11.34 14.64 -1.17
C GLU A 55 10.37 14.98 -2.31
N ALA A 56 9.07 15.14 -2.02
CA ALA A 56 8.12 15.56 -3.04
C ALA A 56 8.37 17.01 -3.48
N GLY A 57 8.72 17.90 -2.54
CA GLY A 57 9.17 19.25 -2.84
C GLY A 57 10.39 19.30 -3.76
N HIS A 58 11.39 18.47 -3.47
CA HIS A 58 12.57 18.33 -4.33
C HIS A 58 12.22 17.85 -5.74
N ALA A 59 11.32 16.86 -5.86
CA ALA A 59 10.87 16.37 -7.16
C ALA A 59 10.14 17.47 -7.96
N VAL A 60 9.32 18.29 -7.29
CA VAL A 60 8.68 19.45 -7.93
C VAL A 60 9.71 20.50 -8.35
N LEU A 61 10.70 20.79 -7.51
CA LEU A 61 11.78 21.73 -7.82
C LEU A 61 12.57 21.27 -9.04
N GLU A 62 12.99 20.00 -9.06
CA GLU A 62 13.73 19.38 -10.16
C GLU A 62 12.93 19.43 -11.47
N TYR A 63 11.63 19.13 -11.40
CA TYR A 63 10.75 19.22 -12.55
C TYR A 63 10.63 20.65 -13.10
N VAL A 64 10.39 21.64 -12.23
CA VAL A 64 10.27 23.04 -12.64
C VAL A 64 11.58 23.52 -13.27
N TRP A 65 12.72 23.16 -12.70
CA TRP A 65 14.02 23.56 -13.24
C TRP A 65 14.35 22.87 -14.57
N SER A 66 14.17 21.55 -14.65
CA SER A 66 14.44 20.80 -15.89
C SER A 66 13.53 21.21 -17.05
N SER A 67 12.29 21.62 -16.75
CA SER A 67 11.30 21.98 -17.76
C SER A 67 11.31 23.46 -18.14
N PHE A 68 11.72 24.35 -17.23
CA PHE A 68 11.56 25.80 -17.41
C PHE A 68 12.80 26.64 -17.15
N ALA A 69 13.84 26.15 -16.44
CA ALA A 69 15.04 26.94 -16.18
C ALA A 69 16.03 26.88 -17.35
N ARG A 70 16.47 28.05 -17.84
CA ARG A 70 17.49 28.16 -18.91
C ARG A 70 18.93 28.00 -18.42
N TYR A 71 19.17 27.93 -17.11
CA TYR A 71 20.51 27.81 -16.51
C TYR A 71 20.48 26.81 -15.35
N HIS A 72 21.27 25.74 -15.46
CA HIS A 72 21.52 24.80 -14.37
C HIS A 72 22.59 25.38 -13.44
N SER A 73 22.23 25.64 -12.18
CA SER A 73 23.22 25.87 -11.12
C SER A 73 23.35 24.58 -10.32
N SER A 74 24.57 24.06 -10.20
CA SER A 74 24.88 22.74 -9.65
C SER A 74 24.89 22.65 -8.12
N ASP A 75 24.42 23.67 -7.41
CA ASP A 75 24.69 23.83 -5.97
C ASP A 75 23.42 23.99 -5.11
N MET A 76 22.29 23.44 -5.55
CA MET A 76 21.02 23.50 -4.81
C MET A 76 20.76 22.16 -4.12
N ARG A 77 21.07 22.08 -2.82
CA ARG A 77 20.83 20.90 -1.98
C ARG A 77 19.58 20.98 -1.11
N GLU A 78 18.88 22.11 -1.08
CA GLU A 78 17.73 22.33 -0.19
C GLU A 78 16.42 22.42 -0.97
N SER A 79 15.36 21.78 -0.47
CA SER A 79 13.99 21.88 -0.97
C SER A 79 13.44 23.24 -0.56
N ASP A 80 13.94 24.31 -1.17
CA ASP A 80 13.42 25.64 -0.89
C ASP A 80 12.12 25.83 -1.66
N TYR A 81 11.03 25.31 -1.10
CA TYR A 81 9.67 25.44 -1.65
C TYR A 81 9.30 26.91 -1.95
N ARG A 82 9.95 27.88 -1.29
CA ARG A 82 9.74 29.32 -1.54
C ARG A 82 10.32 29.78 -2.87
N LEU A 83 11.28 29.05 -3.44
CA LEU A 83 11.78 29.28 -4.80
C LEU A 83 10.75 28.87 -5.86
N ILE A 84 9.80 28.02 -5.51
CA ILE A 84 8.77 27.50 -6.43
C ILE A 84 7.49 28.33 -6.31
N MET A 85 6.94 28.44 -5.10
CA MET A 85 5.66 29.10 -4.81
C MET A 85 5.65 29.66 -3.39
N ASP A 86 4.89 30.73 -3.17
CA ASP A 86 4.60 31.24 -1.83
C ASP A 86 3.57 30.37 -1.08
N ASP A 87 3.41 30.60 0.23
CA ASP A 87 2.49 29.82 1.07
C ASP A 87 1.03 29.87 0.60
N ARG A 88 0.60 31.02 0.05
CA ARG A 88 -0.78 31.20 -0.43
C ARG A 88 -1.01 30.44 -1.74
N GLN A 89 -0.02 30.42 -2.61
CA GLN A 89 -0.01 29.63 -3.84
C GLN A 89 -0.03 28.13 -3.51
N TRP A 90 0.79 27.68 -2.57
CA TRP A 90 0.77 26.30 -2.08
C TRP A 90 -0.59 25.90 -1.51
N ALA A 91 -1.21 26.77 -0.70
CA ALA A 91 -2.56 26.53 -0.19
C ALA A 91 -3.60 26.43 -1.33
N THR A 92 -3.52 27.32 -2.32
CA THR A 92 -4.44 27.30 -3.47
C THR A 92 -4.28 26.01 -4.30
N VAL A 93 -3.03 25.59 -4.54
CA VAL A 93 -2.73 24.33 -5.24
C VAL A 93 -3.23 23.13 -4.44
N CYS A 94 -3.02 23.13 -3.12
CA CYS A 94 -3.50 22.10 -2.22
C CYS A 94 -5.03 21.97 -2.31
N ASP A 95 -5.78 23.07 -2.20
CA ASP A 95 -7.24 23.06 -2.24
C ASP A 95 -7.76 22.54 -3.59
N LEU A 96 -7.18 23.01 -4.70
CA LEU A 96 -7.55 22.60 -6.05
C LEU A 96 -7.27 21.12 -6.29
N LEU A 97 -6.07 20.65 -5.94
CA LEU A 97 -5.68 19.25 -6.16
C LEU A 97 -6.40 18.31 -5.20
N GLN A 98 -6.65 18.72 -3.96
CA GLN A 98 -7.41 17.92 -3.01
C GLN A 98 -8.85 17.70 -3.52
N GLY A 99 -9.49 18.74 -4.07
CA GLY A 99 -10.80 18.61 -4.72
C GLY A 99 -10.73 17.76 -5.99
N TYR A 100 -9.75 17.99 -6.85
CA TYR A 100 -9.59 17.25 -8.11
C TYR A 100 -9.30 15.76 -7.92
N LEU A 101 -8.58 15.39 -6.86
CA LEU A 101 -8.24 14.01 -6.52
C LEU A 101 -9.20 13.38 -5.49
N ALA A 102 -10.22 14.12 -5.03
CA ALA A 102 -11.15 13.72 -3.97
C ALA A 102 -10.42 13.20 -2.70
N MET A 103 -9.36 13.92 -2.31
CA MET A 103 -8.47 13.57 -1.21
C MET A 103 -8.98 14.03 0.18
N ASP A 104 -10.26 14.39 0.28
CA ASP A 104 -10.98 14.57 1.55
C ASP A 104 -11.14 13.25 2.30
N ASP A 105 -11.35 12.15 1.56
CA ASP A 105 -11.51 10.81 2.11
C ASP A 105 -10.77 9.76 1.25
N LEU A 106 -10.11 8.80 1.91
CA LEU A 106 -9.34 7.74 1.24
C LEU A 106 -10.21 6.90 0.29
N ASP A 107 -11.45 6.58 0.66
CA ASP A 107 -12.33 5.77 -0.17
C ASP A 107 -12.76 6.54 -1.43
N ASN A 108 -13.11 7.82 -1.25
CA ASN A 108 -13.40 8.72 -2.37
C ASN A 108 -12.22 8.86 -3.32
N ALA A 109 -11.00 9.04 -2.80
CA ALA A 109 -9.78 9.15 -3.59
C ALA A 109 -9.51 7.88 -4.41
N VAL A 110 -9.58 6.71 -3.75
CA VAL A 110 -9.38 5.41 -4.42
C VAL A 110 -10.48 5.16 -5.47
N ARG A 111 -11.73 5.55 -5.20
CA ARG A 111 -12.83 5.46 -6.18
C ARG A 111 -12.59 6.33 -7.40
N VAL A 112 -12.19 7.59 -7.22
CA VAL A 112 -11.88 8.50 -8.34
C VAL A 112 -10.70 7.99 -9.15
N PHE A 113 -9.67 7.47 -8.47
CA PHE A 113 -8.53 6.83 -9.13
C PHE A 113 -8.98 5.60 -9.95
N ARG A 114 -9.82 4.74 -9.38
CA ARG A 114 -10.45 3.60 -10.07
C ARG A 114 -11.21 4.03 -11.32
N ASP A 115 -12.08 5.01 -11.19
CA ASP A 115 -12.93 5.44 -12.31
C ASP A 115 -12.08 5.99 -13.47
N ARG A 116 -11.04 6.77 -13.17
CA ARG A 116 -10.09 7.24 -14.17
C ARG A 116 -9.34 6.10 -14.82
N ARG A 117 -8.81 5.17 -14.04
CA ARG A 117 -8.01 4.06 -14.58
C ARG A 117 -8.86 3.10 -15.43
N MET A 118 -10.11 2.87 -15.03
CA MET A 118 -11.06 2.10 -15.83
C MET A 118 -11.43 2.81 -17.12
N GLN A 119 -11.59 4.14 -17.10
CA GLN A 119 -11.81 4.93 -18.30
C GLN A 119 -10.60 4.87 -19.25
N GLU A 120 -9.37 5.05 -18.73
CA GLU A 120 -8.14 4.91 -19.51
C GLU A 120 -8.02 3.53 -20.18
N LEU A 121 -8.36 2.47 -19.43
CA LEU A 121 -8.38 1.10 -19.98
C LEU A 121 -9.43 0.97 -21.10
N ALA A 122 -10.63 1.53 -20.92
CA ALA A 122 -11.67 1.53 -21.94
C ALA A 122 -11.25 2.30 -23.20
N ASP A 123 -10.63 3.47 -23.03
CA ASP A 123 -10.16 4.32 -24.13
C ASP A 123 -8.98 3.67 -24.88
N SER A 124 -8.11 2.93 -24.18
CA SER A 124 -6.97 2.21 -24.78
C SER A 124 -7.36 1.04 -25.68
N CYS A 125 -8.61 0.56 -25.59
CA CYS A 125 -9.14 -0.48 -26.47
C CYS A 125 -9.68 0.08 -27.81
N LEU A 126 -9.57 1.39 -28.04
CA LEU A 126 -9.93 2.01 -29.31
C LEU A 126 -8.76 1.89 -30.32
N PRO A 127 -9.04 1.51 -31.59
CA PRO A 127 -8.01 1.12 -32.56
C PRO A 127 -7.07 2.23 -33.05
N ASP A 128 -7.29 3.50 -32.66
CA ASP A 128 -6.54 4.68 -33.15
C ASP A 128 -5.88 5.50 -32.03
N ALA A 129 -5.68 4.94 -30.83
CA ALA A 129 -4.94 5.66 -29.79
C ALA A 129 -3.44 5.70 -30.13
N GLU A 130 -2.99 6.72 -30.85
CA GLU A 130 -1.56 7.00 -30.98
C GLU A 130 -0.96 7.19 -29.58
N PRO A 131 0.10 6.44 -29.21
CA PRO A 131 0.75 6.61 -27.92
C PRO A 131 1.39 8.00 -27.91
N THR A 132 0.74 8.93 -27.23
CA THR A 132 1.30 10.26 -27.02
C THR A 132 2.59 10.08 -26.22
N PRO A 133 3.75 10.60 -26.67
CA PRO A 133 4.96 10.52 -25.87
C PRO A 133 4.67 11.18 -24.53
N ALA A 134 4.85 10.43 -23.43
CA ALA A 134 4.64 10.97 -22.09
C ALA A 134 5.57 12.18 -21.94
N PRO A 135 5.04 13.40 -21.74
CA PRO A 135 5.90 14.53 -21.43
C PRO A 135 6.76 14.18 -20.20
N PRO A 136 7.96 14.78 -20.03
CA PRO A 136 8.63 14.69 -18.74
C PRO A 136 7.61 15.19 -17.71
N GLY A 137 7.13 14.28 -16.87
CA GLY A 137 6.09 14.56 -15.90
C GLY A 137 6.71 14.48 -14.52
N LEU A 138 6.14 15.22 -13.58
CA LEU A 138 6.38 14.96 -12.16
C LEU A 138 6.26 13.46 -11.88
N PRO A 139 7.11 12.87 -11.02
CA PRO A 139 6.88 11.53 -10.51
C PRO A 139 5.42 11.42 -10.06
N GLN A 140 4.67 10.40 -10.46
CA GLN A 140 3.26 10.24 -10.07
C GLN A 140 2.29 11.40 -10.46
N GLY A 141 2.76 12.39 -11.24
CA GLY A 141 1.97 13.51 -11.77
C GLY A 141 1.49 14.48 -10.68
N TRP A 142 0.19 14.80 -10.72
CA TRP A 142 -0.48 15.70 -9.78
C TRP A 142 -0.40 15.27 -8.31
N TRP A 143 -0.14 13.98 -8.04
CA TRP A 143 -0.05 13.44 -6.69
C TRP A 143 1.20 13.93 -5.95
N THR A 144 2.35 13.98 -6.63
CA THR A 144 3.59 14.50 -6.04
C THR A 144 3.51 16.00 -5.78
N LEU A 145 2.78 16.74 -6.62
CA LEU A 145 2.54 18.16 -6.35
C LEU A 145 1.65 18.37 -5.12
N LEU A 146 0.64 17.50 -4.92
CA LEU A 146 -0.19 17.52 -3.72
C LEU A 146 0.59 17.08 -2.46
N GLU A 147 1.44 16.05 -2.57
CA GLU A 147 2.35 15.63 -1.50
C GLU A 147 3.25 16.80 -1.07
N ALA A 148 3.92 17.44 -2.03
CA ALA A 148 4.77 18.60 -1.80
C ALA A 148 4.00 19.75 -1.11
N ALA A 149 2.76 20.00 -1.53
CA ALA A 149 1.91 20.99 -0.88
C ALA A 149 1.59 20.63 0.57
N TYR A 150 1.28 19.37 0.86
CA TYR A 150 1.03 18.92 2.24
C TYR A 150 2.29 18.98 3.11
N GLU A 151 3.45 18.55 2.61
CA GLU A 151 4.74 18.69 3.30
C GLU A 151 5.01 20.16 3.65
N ARG A 152 4.84 21.05 2.65
CA ARG A 152 5.11 22.48 2.77
C ARG A 152 4.20 23.19 3.76
N LEU A 153 2.91 22.85 3.75
CA LEU A 153 1.90 23.43 4.63
C LEU A 153 1.85 22.76 6.01
N GLY A 154 2.60 21.69 6.22
CA GLY A 154 2.57 20.91 7.47
C GLY A 154 1.24 20.20 7.70
N ASN A 155 0.60 19.72 6.63
CA ASN A 155 -0.69 19.04 6.72
C ASN A 155 -0.52 17.52 6.92
N GLU A 156 -0.30 17.11 8.17
CA GLU A 156 -0.12 15.70 8.55
C GLU A 156 -1.27 14.81 8.11
N ASN A 157 -2.51 15.27 8.28
CA ASN A 157 -3.68 14.50 7.91
C ASN A 157 -3.79 14.31 6.39
N GLY A 158 -3.38 15.31 5.60
CA GLY A 158 -3.24 15.22 4.15
C GLY A 158 -2.20 14.19 3.74
N LEU A 159 -1.02 14.22 4.36
CA LEU A 159 0.05 13.25 4.13
C LEU A 159 -0.35 11.82 4.52
N ARG A 160 -1.03 11.63 5.66
CA ARG A 160 -1.54 10.31 6.05
C ARG A 160 -2.48 9.72 5.00
N ARG A 161 -3.39 10.56 4.46
CA ARG A 161 -4.30 10.14 3.39
C ARG A 161 -3.56 9.80 2.10
N ILE A 162 -2.57 10.61 1.69
CA ILE A 162 -1.87 10.38 0.43
C ILE A 162 -1.01 9.11 0.47
N TYR A 163 -0.31 8.86 1.59
CA TYR A 163 0.47 7.63 1.76
C TYR A 163 -0.42 6.39 1.86
N ALA A 164 -1.55 6.47 2.58
CA ALA A 164 -2.53 5.39 2.56
C ALA A 164 -3.05 5.11 1.14
N CYS A 165 -3.28 6.15 0.34
CA CYS A 165 -3.69 5.99 -1.05
C CYS A 165 -2.60 5.35 -1.90
N TYR A 166 -1.34 5.73 -1.74
CA TYR A 166 -0.21 5.10 -2.44
C TYR A 166 -0.08 3.63 -2.11
N ILE A 167 -0.22 3.25 -0.84
CA ILE A 167 -0.22 1.83 -0.41
C ILE A 167 -1.36 1.05 -1.06
N VAL A 168 -2.59 1.58 -1.04
CA VAL A 168 -3.75 0.90 -1.65
C VAL A 168 -3.61 0.77 -3.15
N THR A 169 -3.11 1.80 -3.83
CA THR A 169 -3.01 1.87 -5.30
C THR A 169 -1.69 1.34 -5.86
N ASP A 170 -0.84 0.79 -4.98
CA ASP A 170 0.53 0.33 -5.26
C ASP A 170 1.36 1.31 -6.10
N ARG A 171 1.26 2.60 -5.75
CA ARG A 171 2.15 3.60 -6.33
C ARG A 171 3.51 3.45 -5.67
N LEU A 172 4.46 2.94 -6.44
CA LEU A 172 5.82 2.71 -5.99
C LEU A 172 6.60 4.05 -5.88
N PRO A 173 7.54 4.15 -4.92
CA PRO A 173 8.42 5.30 -4.85
C PRO A 173 9.22 5.42 -6.15
N TRP A 174 9.48 6.65 -6.58
CA TRP A 174 10.27 6.83 -7.79
C TRP A 174 11.72 6.41 -7.52
N SER A 175 12.26 5.51 -8.34
CA SER A 175 13.69 5.21 -8.28
C SER A 175 14.44 6.49 -8.65
N ARG A 176 15.18 7.11 -7.72
CA ARG A 176 16.21 8.08 -8.10
C ARG A 176 17.07 7.41 -9.16
N LYS A 177 17.12 7.97 -10.38
CA LYS A 177 18.28 7.72 -11.22
C LYS A 177 19.45 8.23 -10.39
N ALA A 178 20.39 7.36 -10.03
CA ALA A 178 21.64 7.79 -9.43
C ALA A 178 22.40 8.57 -10.52
N SER A 179 22.05 9.84 -10.70
CA SER A 179 22.57 10.69 -11.76
C SER A 179 24.02 11.12 -11.53
N ASP A 180 24.60 10.80 -10.37
CA ASP A 180 25.93 11.29 -9.95
C ASP A 180 26.99 10.20 -9.75
N VAL A 181 26.74 8.95 -10.17
CA VAL A 181 27.77 7.91 -10.16
C VAL A 181 28.16 7.57 -11.61
N PRO A 182 29.43 7.79 -12.02
CA PRO A 182 29.91 7.39 -13.33
C PRO A 182 29.61 5.92 -13.59
N ASP A 183 29.08 5.62 -14.79
CA ASP A 183 28.58 4.33 -15.29
C ASP A 183 29.50 3.09 -15.12
N SER A 184 30.70 3.23 -14.55
CA SER A 184 31.68 2.14 -14.44
C SER A 184 31.69 1.37 -13.13
N GLU A 185 30.96 1.79 -12.09
CA GLU A 185 30.91 1.06 -10.80
C GLU A 185 29.50 0.91 -10.23
N VAL A 186 28.45 0.96 -11.05
CA VAL A 186 27.11 0.54 -10.59
C VAL A 186 27.01 -0.97 -10.76
N PRO A 187 26.91 -1.77 -9.68
CA PRO A 187 26.57 -3.18 -9.81
C PRO A 187 25.27 -3.27 -10.60
N ARG A 188 25.23 -4.10 -11.65
CA ARG A 188 24.02 -4.33 -12.48
C ARG A 188 22.85 -4.99 -11.72
N HIS A 189 22.87 -4.95 -10.39
CA HIS A 189 21.83 -5.46 -9.49
C HIS A 189 21.18 -4.28 -8.75
N GLY A 190 19.90 -4.05 -9.01
CA GLY A 190 19.00 -3.34 -8.10
C GLY A 190 18.89 -1.82 -8.27
N ARG A 191 18.03 -1.37 -9.19
CA ARG A 191 17.07 -0.31 -8.80
C ARG A 191 16.03 -1.00 -7.93
N GLU A 192 16.41 -1.37 -6.71
CA GLU A 192 15.53 -2.10 -5.82
C GLU A 192 14.44 -1.14 -5.37
N ILE A 193 13.21 -1.40 -5.82
CA ILE A 193 12.07 -0.58 -5.45
C ILE A 193 11.77 -0.89 -3.99
N ASP A 194 11.88 0.12 -3.13
CA ASP A 194 11.61 -0.04 -1.71
C ASP A 194 10.09 -0.05 -1.46
N HIS A 195 9.51 -1.25 -1.45
CA HIS A 195 8.08 -1.47 -1.27
C HIS A 195 7.57 -1.05 0.12
N ASP A 196 8.47 -0.96 1.10
CA ASP A 196 8.16 -0.55 2.48
C ASP A 196 8.23 0.97 2.67
N TYR A 197 8.70 1.72 1.67
CA TYR A 197 8.92 3.16 1.77
C TYR A 197 7.70 3.94 2.29
N TYR A 198 6.53 3.78 1.65
CA TYR A 198 5.32 4.50 2.06
C TYR A 198 4.70 3.94 3.34
N VAL A 199 4.91 2.65 3.64
CA VAL A 199 4.49 2.03 4.91
C VAL A 199 5.28 2.65 6.07
N ARG A 200 6.61 2.77 5.97
CA ARG A 200 7.44 3.44 6.98
C ARG A 200 7.13 4.92 7.15
N LYS A 201 6.97 5.66 6.04
CA LYS A 201 6.57 7.08 6.11
C LYS A 201 5.24 7.25 6.82
N LEU A 202 4.22 6.46 6.43
CA LEU A 202 2.91 6.52 7.08
C LEU A 202 2.99 6.11 8.56
N LYS A 203 3.70 5.03 8.90
CA LYS A 203 3.83 4.55 10.28
C LYS A 203 4.49 5.59 11.18
N THR A 204 5.56 6.22 10.71
CA THR A 204 6.26 7.31 11.41
C THR A 204 5.35 8.51 11.64
N LEU A 205 4.61 8.92 10.60
CA LEU A 205 3.70 10.06 10.66
C LEU A 205 2.46 9.79 11.53
N SER A 206 1.95 8.56 11.52
CA SER A 206 0.70 8.21 12.20
C SER A 206 0.87 8.06 13.70
N GLY A 207 2.06 7.64 14.16
CA GLY A 207 2.35 7.43 15.58
C GLY A 207 1.28 6.56 16.24
N GLU A 208 0.61 7.10 17.26
CA GLU A 208 -0.48 6.41 17.99
C GLU A 208 -1.70 6.07 17.13
N HIS A 209 -1.92 6.80 16.02
CA HIS A 209 -3.05 6.57 15.13
C HIS A 209 -2.80 5.45 14.11
N TRP A 210 -1.60 4.86 14.10
CA TRP A 210 -1.22 3.81 13.15
C TRP A 210 -2.25 2.66 13.04
N PRO A 211 -2.79 2.09 14.15
CA PRO A 211 -3.79 1.03 14.05
C PRO A 211 -5.10 1.46 13.39
N GLU A 212 -5.44 2.76 13.41
CA GLU A 212 -6.60 3.30 12.71
C GLU A 212 -6.34 3.38 11.20
N ASP A 213 -5.17 3.85 10.80
CA ASP A 213 -4.80 3.95 9.39
C ASP A 213 -4.69 2.57 8.74
N VAL A 214 -4.09 1.59 9.43
CA VAL A 214 -4.04 0.19 8.99
C VAL A 214 -5.47 -0.34 8.74
N ARG A 215 -6.38 -0.17 9.72
CA ARG A 215 -7.79 -0.60 9.56
C ARG A 215 -8.48 0.10 8.41
N ARG A 216 -8.18 1.39 8.17
CA ARG A 216 -8.73 2.16 7.07
C ARG A 216 -8.23 1.64 5.72
N ILE A 217 -6.91 1.42 5.58
CA ILE A 217 -6.28 0.88 4.37
C ILE A 217 -6.85 -0.50 4.03
N VAL A 218 -6.87 -1.43 5.00
CA VAL A 218 -7.40 -2.79 4.80
C VAL A 218 -8.86 -2.76 4.35
N ARG A 219 -9.69 -1.91 4.98
CA ARG A 219 -11.10 -1.76 4.62
C ARG A 219 -11.31 -1.24 3.20
N VAL A 220 -10.57 -0.22 2.81
CA VAL A 220 -10.66 0.36 1.46
C VAL A 220 -10.14 -0.64 0.44
N HIS A 221 -8.99 -1.28 0.70
CA HIS A 221 -8.44 -2.32 -0.17
C HIS A 221 -9.43 -3.45 -0.40
N GLN A 222 -10.00 -4.02 0.67
CA GLN A 222 -10.99 -5.11 0.58
C GLN A 222 -12.28 -4.72 -0.12
N ARG A 223 -12.61 -3.43 -0.24
CA ARG A 223 -13.76 -2.97 -1.02
C ARG A 223 -13.51 -3.10 -2.51
N TYR A 224 -12.29 -2.86 -2.97
CA TYR A 224 -11.96 -2.76 -4.38
C TYR A 224 -11.00 -3.85 -4.90
N TYR A 225 -10.49 -4.74 -4.05
CA TYR A 225 -9.49 -5.75 -4.40
C TYR A 225 -9.84 -6.67 -5.60
N ARG A 226 -11.13 -6.80 -5.94
CA ARG A 226 -11.61 -7.56 -7.11
C ARG A 226 -11.69 -6.73 -8.40
N ASP A 227 -11.52 -5.43 -8.34
CA ASP A 227 -11.61 -4.58 -9.52
C ASP A 227 -10.41 -4.81 -10.46
N PRO A 228 -10.61 -4.78 -11.79
CA PRO A 228 -9.54 -4.99 -12.77
C PRO A 228 -8.39 -3.99 -12.67
N MET A 229 -8.63 -2.77 -12.19
CA MET A 229 -7.57 -1.78 -11.94
C MET A 229 -6.47 -2.35 -11.03
N PHE A 230 -6.85 -3.21 -10.10
CA PHE A 230 -5.97 -3.79 -9.11
C PHE A 230 -5.39 -5.13 -9.57
N ALA A 231 -5.36 -5.42 -10.87
CA ALA A 231 -4.75 -6.64 -11.41
C ALA A 231 -3.24 -6.70 -11.07
N GLY A 232 -2.74 -7.90 -10.76
CA GLY A 232 -1.35 -8.11 -10.36
C GLY A 232 -1.09 -7.98 -8.85
N ARG A 233 0.20 -8.15 -8.49
CA ARG A 233 0.70 -7.98 -7.12
C ARG A 233 0.71 -6.50 -6.71
N GLN A 234 0.56 -6.26 -5.43
CA GLN A 234 0.52 -4.93 -4.83
C GLN A 234 1.51 -4.89 -3.68
N LEU A 235 2.76 -4.60 -4.02
CA LEU A 235 3.90 -4.91 -3.18
C LEU A 235 3.92 -4.06 -1.90
N SER A 236 3.45 -2.81 -1.99
CA SER A 236 3.33 -1.91 -0.84
C SER A 236 2.26 -2.39 0.15
N TYR A 237 1.16 -2.95 -0.36
CA TYR A 237 0.10 -3.52 0.47
C TYR A 237 0.52 -4.88 1.04
N GLU A 238 1.24 -5.70 0.27
CA GLU A 238 1.83 -6.96 0.76
C GLU A 238 2.81 -6.70 1.92
N GLU A 239 3.62 -5.65 1.84
CA GLU A 239 4.49 -5.23 2.94
C GLU A 239 3.69 -4.79 4.18
N LEU A 240 2.61 -4.03 4.01
CA LEU A 240 1.72 -3.67 5.12
C LEU A 240 1.18 -4.93 5.82
N LEU A 241 0.74 -5.92 5.05
CA LEU A 241 0.21 -7.17 5.58
C LEU A 241 1.28 -7.97 6.34
N ARG A 242 2.52 -7.99 5.85
CA ARG A 242 3.68 -8.66 6.49
C ARG A 242 4.10 -7.96 7.76
N SER A 243 4.38 -6.66 7.70
CA SER A 243 4.85 -5.86 8.84
C SER A 243 3.87 -5.85 10.02
N GLU A 244 2.56 -5.85 9.74
CA GLU A 244 1.51 -5.81 10.77
C GLU A 244 0.90 -7.19 11.08
N ARG A 245 1.43 -8.28 10.48
CA ARG A 245 0.97 -9.68 10.67
C ARG A 245 -0.54 -9.85 10.53
N LEU A 246 -1.12 -9.28 9.47
CA LEU A 246 -2.57 -9.23 9.25
C LEU A 246 -3.09 -10.50 8.57
N SER A 247 -3.09 -11.63 9.28
CA SER A 247 -3.39 -12.96 8.74
C SER A 247 -4.70 -13.05 7.93
N ASP A 248 -5.82 -12.57 8.48
CA ASP A 248 -7.12 -12.57 7.81
C ASP A 248 -7.14 -11.76 6.51
N ALA A 249 -6.49 -10.59 6.51
CA ALA A 249 -6.44 -9.71 5.35
C ALA A 249 -5.50 -10.28 4.28
N ALA A 250 -4.36 -10.84 4.70
CA ALA A 250 -3.42 -11.54 3.83
C ALA A 250 -4.08 -12.74 3.15
N TRP A 251 -4.82 -13.56 3.89
CA TRP A 251 -5.53 -14.70 3.32
C TRP A 251 -6.53 -14.28 2.24
N ARG A 252 -7.36 -13.26 2.50
CA ARG A 252 -8.33 -12.75 1.51
C ARG A 252 -7.65 -12.18 0.27
N TYR A 253 -6.52 -11.50 0.47
CA TYR A 253 -5.70 -10.96 -0.61
C TYR A 253 -5.15 -12.07 -1.49
N CYS A 254 -4.41 -13.02 -0.90
CA CYS A 254 -3.85 -14.16 -1.61
C CYS A 254 -4.94 -14.96 -2.34
N LYS A 255 -6.09 -15.24 -1.71
CA LYS A 255 -7.18 -15.98 -2.35
C LYS A 255 -7.71 -15.32 -3.63
N VAL A 256 -7.78 -13.99 -3.69
CA VAL A 256 -8.22 -13.29 -4.91
C VAL A 256 -7.10 -13.21 -5.93
N ARG A 257 -5.87 -12.98 -5.50
CA ARG A 257 -4.72 -12.87 -6.40
C ARG A 257 -4.28 -14.20 -6.99
N SER A 258 -4.37 -15.29 -6.24
CA SER A 258 -4.10 -16.64 -6.75
C SER A 258 -5.18 -17.14 -7.72
N HIS A 259 -6.26 -16.38 -7.98
CA HIS A 259 -7.27 -16.79 -8.95
C HIS A 259 -6.76 -16.51 -10.39
N PRO A 260 -6.93 -17.44 -11.35
CA PRO A 260 -6.45 -17.30 -12.74
C PRO A 260 -6.93 -16.08 -13.52
N ARG A 261 -7.86 -15.30 -12.97
CA ARG A 261 -8.36 -14.05 -13.56
C ARG A 261 -7.42 -12.87 -13.29
N TYR A 262 -6.57 -12.96 -12.28
CA TYR A 262 -5.78 -11.84 -11.76
C TYR A 262 -4.27 -12.09 -11.78
N SER A 263 -3.84 -13.31 -12.09
CA SER A 263 -2.44 -13.74 -12.01
C SER A 263 -2.18 -14.92 -12.95
N LEU A 264 -0.95 -15.03 -13.45
CA LEU A 264 -0.50 -16.26 -14.09
C LEU A 264 -0.37 -17.37 -13.03
N LEU A 265 -0.44 -18.63 -13.45
CA LEU A 265 -0.41 -19.78 -12.53
C LEU A 265 0.86 -19.83 -11.66
N ASP A 266 2.01 -19.39 -12.21
CA ASP A 266 3.29 -19.39 -11.49
C ASP A 266 3.32 -18.30 -10.39
N ASP A 267 2.81 -17.10 -10.68
CA ASP A 267 2.74 -15.96 -9.75
C ASP A 267 1.88 -16.25 -8.50
N ALA A 268 0.87 -17.12 -8.63
CA ALA A 268 -0.04 -17.47 -7.55
C ALA A 268 0.63 -18.30 -6.44
N ALA A 269 1.56 -19.19 -6.83
CA ALA A 269 2.32 -20.01 -5.90
C ALA A 269 3.41 -19.18 -5.21
N GLU A 270 4.11 -18.33 -5.97
CA GLU A 270 5.11 -17.39 -5.45
C GLU A 270 4.49 -16.44 -4.41
N LEU A 271 3.34 -15.84 -4.71
CA LEU A 271 2.64 -14.98 -3.75
C LEU A 271 2.26 -15.72 -2.46
N MET A 272 1.77 -16.96 -2.58
CA MET A 272 1.40 -17.75 -1.40
C MET A 272 2.64 -18.13 -0.58
N GLU A 273 3.76 -18.42 -1.25
CA GLU A 273 5.02 -18.73 -0.62
C GLU A 273 5.56 -17.54 0.18
N ASP A 274 5.55 -16.34 -0.42
CA ASP A 274 5.98 -15.08 0.21
C ASP A 274 5.11 -14.71 1.43
N MET A 275 3.80 -14.95 1.34
CA MET A 275 2.84 -14.55 2.38
C MET A 275 2.55 -15.64 3.42
N PHE A 276 3.11 -16.84 3.25
CA PHE A 276 2.74 -18.00 4.06
C PHE A 276 2.91 -17.77 5.57
N ASP A 277 4.01 -17.14 5.99
CA ASP A 277 4.31 -16.95 7.42
C ASP A 277 3.26 -16.08 8.13
N VAL A 278 2.62 -15.18 7.39
CA VAL A 278 1.53 -14.32 7.89
C VAL A 278 0.19 -15.07 7.83
N VAL A 279 -0.08 -15.75 6.72
CA VAL A 279 -1.34 -16.47 6.49
C VAL A 279 -1.47 -17.67 7.44
N ALA A 280 -0.37 -18.36 7.72
CA ALA A 280 -0.35 -19.57 8.55
C ALA A 280 -0.69 -19.32 10.03
N GLU A 281 -0.70 -18.07 10.49
CA GLU A 281 -1.13 -17.76 11.87
C GLU A 281 -2.59 -18.15 12.14
N GLN A 282 -3.46 -18.07 11.13
CA GLN A 282 -4.89 -18.37 11.28
C GLN A 282 -5.45 -19.30 10.19
N HIS A 283 -4.80 -19.37 9.02
CA HIS A 283 -5.27 -20.09 7.83
C HIS A 283 -4.24 -21.10 7.30
N ALA A 284 -3.48 -21.73 8.21
CA ALA A 284 -2.38 -22.62 7.83
C ALA A 284 -2.83 -23.81 6.98
N GLU A 285 -3.94 -24.47 7.33
CA GLU A 285 -4.41 -25.63 6.59
C GLU A 285 -4.82 -25.28 5.15
N GLU A 286 -5.52 -24.16 4.99
CA GLU A 286 -5.96 -23.67 3.69
C GLU A 286 -4.79 -23.18 2.84
N ALA A 287 -3.81 -22.51 3.43
CA ALA A 287 -2.58 -22.10 2.76
C ALA A 287 -1.76 -23.31 2.29
N CYS A 288 -1.61 -24.32 3.15
CA CYS A 288 -0.94 -25.57 2.80
C CYS A 288 -1.65 -26.28 1.64
N ASN A 289 -2.99 -26.27 1.62
CA ASN A 289 -3.73 -26.87 0.51
C ASN A 289 -3.39 -26.20 -0.83
N ILE A 290 -3.21 -24.88 -0.87
CA ILE A 290 -2.83 -24.15 -2.09
C ILE A 290 -1.40 -24.50 -2.49
N LEU A 291 -0.45 -24.49 -1.56
CA LEU A 291 0.95 -24.82 -1.84
C LEU A 291 1.15 -26.27 -2.31
N LEU A 292 0.29 -27.19 -1.89
CA LEU A 292 0.32 -28.59 -2.33
C LEU A 292 -0.34 -28.84 -3.69
N VAL A 293 -1.13 -27.89 -4.24
CA VAL A 293 -1.79 -28.07 -5.56
C VAL A 293 -0.80 -28.32 -6.69
N PRO A 294 0.28 -27.53 -6.87
CA PRO A 294 1.26 -27.77 -7.92
C PRO A 294 1.91 -29.16 -7.84
N LEU A 295 2.07 -29.71 -6.64
CA LEU A 295 2.62 -31.06 -6.46
C LEU A 295 1.66 -32.17 -6.90
N ARG A 296 0.35 -31.90 -6.93
CA ARG A 296 -0.69 -32.84 -7.37
C ARG A 296 -0.84 -32.87 -8.89
N ASP A 297 -0.47 -31.79 -9.57
CA ASP A 297 -0.50 -31.69 -11.02
C ASP A 297 0.78 -32.28 -11.63
N ALA A 298 0.64 -33.41 -12.33
CA ALA A 298 1.77 -34.10 -12.96
C ALA A 298 2.45 -33.26 -14.06
N ASP A 299 1.73 -32.30 -14.65
CA ASP A 299 2.23 -31.41 -15.69
C ASP A 299 2.83 -30.11 -15.12
N SER A 300 2.82 -29.94 -13.80
CA SER A 300 3.38 -28.78 -13.13
C SER A 300 4.86 -28.58 -13.46
N SER A 301 5.25 -27.33 -13.64
CA SER A 301 6.64 -26.90 -13.90
C SER A 301 7.63 -27.47 -12.87
N ILE A 302 7.23 -27.55 -11.60
CA ILE A 302 8.05 -28.06 -10.50
C ILE A 302 8.34 -29.57 -10.59
N LEU A 303 7.52 -30.33 -11.33
CA LEU A 303 7.63 -31.78 -11.44
C LEU A 303 8.25 -32.29 -12.76
N LYS A 304 8.56 -31.39 -13.70
CA LYS A 304 9.04 -31.74 -15.05
C LYS A 304 10.32 -32.59 -15.06
N ASN A 305 11.33 -32.21 -14.28
CA ASN A 305 12.69 -32.79 -14.39
C ASN A 305 13.29 -33.13 -13.01
N ASP A 306 14.28 -34.01 -12.95
CA ASP A 306 15.03 -34.34 -11.71
C ASP A 306 16.19 -33.37 -11.40
N SER A 307 16.04 -32.09 -11.73
CA SER A 307 17.07 -31.10 -11.43
C SER A 307 17.14 -30.84 -9.91
N PRO A 308 18.33 -30.56 -9.36
CA PRO A 308 18.49 -30.33 -7.93
C PRO A 308 17.67 -29.14 -7.43
N GLU A 309 17.51 -28.09 -8.23
CA GLU A 309 16.74 -26.90 -7.89
C GLU A 309 15.25 -27.23 -7.72
N LEU A 310 14.66 -27.94 -8.68
CA LEU A 310 13.25 -28.33 -8.61
C LEU A 310 12.99 -29.33 -7.48
N VAL A 311 13.92 -30.26 -7.24
CA VAL A 311 13.83 -31.19 -6.10
C VAL A 311 13.88 -30.42 -4.78
N ALA A 312 14.76 -29.44 -4.64
CA ALA A 312 14.83 -28.61 -3.45
C ALA A 312 13.51 -27.87 -3.21
N GLN A 313 12.93 -27.27 -4.25
CA GLN A 313 11.65 -26.56 -4.18
C GLN A 313 10.50 -27.47 -3.72
N VAL A 314 10.40 -28.69 -4.25
CA VAL A 314 9.37 -29.67 -3.81
C VAL A 314 9.53 -29.99 -2.32
N ILE A 315 10.76 -30.25 -1.88
CA ILE A 315 11.04 -30.64 -0.49
C ILE A 315 10.81 -29.45 0.46
N GLU A 316 11.14 -28.24 0.03
CA GLU A 316 10.90 -27.01 0.78
C GLU A 316 9.40 -26.78 1.02
N VAL A 317 8.57 -26.90 -0.02
CA VAL A 317 7.11 -26.81 0.11
C VAL A 317 6.57 -27.84 1.09
N LEU A 318 7.01 -29.11 0.99
CA LEU A 318 6.57 -30.18 1.88
C LEU A 318 7.00 -29.95 3.33
N ARG A 319 8.23 -29.46 3.56
CA ARG A 319 8.71 -29.09 4.90
C ARG A 319 7.94 -27.91 5.48
N LYS A 320 7.62 -26.90 4.67
CA LYS A 320 6.84 -25.72 5.10
C LYS A 320 5.42 -26.11 5.53
N CYS A 321 4.82 -27.10 4.86
CA CYS A 321 3.49 -27.61 5.19
C CYS A 321 3.48 -28.63 6.34
N GLN A 322 4.60 -29.31 6.62
CA GLN A 322 4.68 -30.38 7.62
C GLN A 322 4.08 -30.01 8.98
N PRO A 323 4.41 -28.86 9.61
CA PRO A 323 3.96 -28.56 10.97
C PRO A 323 2.44 -28.47 11.11
N TYR A 324 1.74 -28.22 10.00
CA TYR A 324 0.31 -27.92 9.98
C TYR A 324 -0.53 -29.09 9.43
N VAL A 325 0.00 -29.84 8.45
CA VAL A 325 -0.73 -30.90 7.76
C VAL A 325 0.12 -32.16 7.56
N ALA A 326 0.78 -32.63 8.63
CA ALA A 326 1.72 -33.75 8.60
C ALA A 326 1.19 -35.01 7.87
N ASP A 327 -0.03 -35.45 8.16
CA ASP A 327 -0.61 -36.65 7.52
C ASP A 327 -0.77 -36.48 6.01
N ARG A 328 -1.17 -35.28 5.56
CA ARG A 328 -1.29 -34.97 4.12
C ARG A 328 0.07 -34.92 3.46
N VAL A 329 1.07 -34.32 4.11
CA VAL A 329 2.45 -34.28 3.62
C VAL A 329 3.03 -35.69 3.49
N CYS A 330 2.81 -36.56 4.47
CA CYS A 330 3.19 -37.97 4.38
C CYS A 330 2.56 -38.66 3.17
N ALA A 331 1.24 -38.52 2.98
CA ALA A 331 0.53 -39.10 1.85
C ALA A 331 1.04 -38.58 0.49
N GLU A 332 1.33 -37.28 0.39
CA GLU A 332 1.91 -36.69 -0.82
C GLU A 332 3.35 -37.18 -1.06
N CYS A 333 4.17 -37.35 -0.02
CA CYS A 333 5.51 -37.92 -0.13
C CYS A 333 5.46 -39.35 -0.68
N GLU A 334 4.58 -40.19 -0.13
CA GLU A 334 4.40 -41.58 -0.60
C GLU A 334 3.92 -41.63 -2.04
N ARG A 335 2.96 -40.76 -2.42
CA ARG A 335 2.45 -40.66 -3.79
C ARG A 335 3.55 -40.25 -4.77
N LEU A 336 4.29 -39.18 -4.47
CA LEU A 336 5.39 -38.71 -5.32
C LEU A 336 6.50 -39.74 -5.43
N TYR A 337 6.84 -40.42 -4.33
CA TYR A 337 7.82 -41.51 -4.31
C TYR A 337 7.37 -42.68 -5.19
N GLY A 338 6.09 -43.06 -5.17
CA GLY A 338 5.53 -44.12 -6.01
C GLY A 338 5.46 -43.77 -7.49
N MET A 339 5.09 -42.52 -7.80
CA MET A 339 4.82 -42.04 -9.16
C MET A 339 6.11 -41.80 -9.96
N TYR A 340 7.12 -41.15 -9.38
CA TYR A 340 8.35 -40.79 -10.10
C TYR A 340 9.49 -41.79 -9.88
N ARG A 341 9.37 -42.99 -10.47
CA ARG A 341 10.35 -44.09 -10.31
C ARG A 341 11.75 -43.78 -10.86
N HIS A 342 11.84 -42.93 -11.89
CA HIS A 342 13.08 -42.61 -12.58
C HIS A 342 13.82 -41.40 -11.99
N ARG A 343 13.19 -40.65 -11.08
CA ARG A 343 13.74 -39.46 -10.43
C ARG A 343 14.46 -39.83 -9.14
N GLN A 344 15.69 -40.32 -9.26
CA GLN A 344 16.44 -40.86 -8.12
C GLN A 344 16.75 -39.81 -7.05
N ARG A 345 16.97 -38.54 -7.44
CA ARG A 345 17.26 -37.46 -6.49
C ARG A 345 16.03 -37.13 -5.66
N LEU A 346 14.89 -36.89 -6.33
CA LEU A 346 13.62 -36.67 -5.65
C LEU A 346 13.29 -37.81 -4.69
N ARG A 347 13.43 -39.07 -5.12
CA ARG A 347 13.19 -40.23 -4.26
C ARG A 347 14.12 -40.30 -3.05
N GLY A 348 15.38 -39.94 -3.24
CA GLY A 348 16.37 -39.88 -2.16
C GLY A 348 15.95 -38.89 -1.08
N GLU A 349 15.57 -37.67 -1.47
CA GLU A 349 15.15 -36.63 -0.53
C GLU A 349 13.78 -36.91 0.09
N LEU A 350 12.80 -37.40 -0.67
CA LEU A 350 11.50 -37.81 -0.12
C LEU A 350 11.65 -38.93 0.92
N LYS A 351 12.56 -39.89 0.69
CA LYS A 351 12.84 -40.96 1.66
C LYS A 351 13.44 -40.42 2.95
N LYS A 352 14.33 -39.42 2.87
CA LYS A 352 14.86 -38.74 4.06
C LYS A 352 13.74 -38.01 4.80
N LEU A 353 12.91 -37.25 4.09
CA LEU A 353 11.79 -36.51 4.69
C LEU A 353 10.78 -37.43 5.37
N MET A 354 10.41 -38.57 4.75
CA MET A 354 9.56 -39.59 5.40
C MET A 354 10.23 -40.21 6.64
N GLY A 355 11.56 -40.37 6.63
CA GLY A 355 12.33 -40.79 7.80
C GLY A 355 12.30 -39.76 8.95
N GLU A 356 12.37 -38.47 8.62
CA GLU A 356 12.23 -37.35 9.57
C GLU A 356 10.81 -37.31 10.18
N LEU A 357 9.78 -37.49 9.34
CA LEU A 357 8.37 -37.49 9.75
C LEU A 357 8.04 -38.64 10.71
N THR A 358 8.60 -39.82 10.46
CA THR A 358 8.39 -41.01 11.32
C THR A 358 9.20 -40.97 12.61
N SER A 359 10.33 -40.25 12.64
CA SER A 359 11.16 -40.07 13.85
C SER A 359 10.72 -38.89 14.73
N GLY A 360 10.01 -37.89 14.18
CA GLY A 360 9.38 -36.81 14.97
C GLY A 360 8.17 -37.27 15.78
N ALA A 361 7.42 -38.27 15.30
CA ALA A 361 6.25 -38.82 15.98
C ALA A 361 6.57 -39.55 17.31
N THR A 362 7.82 -39.95 17.53
CA THR A 362 8.27 -40.59 18.78
C THR A 362 8.75 -39.60 19.86
N GLY A 363 8.80 -38.29 19.57
CA GLY A 363 9.34 -37.27 20.47
C GLY A 363 8.33 -36.41 21.25
N VAL A 364 7.02 -36.50 20.98
CA VAL A 364 5.99 -35.60 21.57
C VAL A 364 5.04 -36.31 22.54
N ARG A 365 5.50 -37.37 23.22
CA ARG A 365 4.83 -37.85 24.43
C ARG A 365 5.69 -37.56 25.64
N VAL A 366 5.04 -36.97 26.65
CA VAL A 366 5.53 -36.60 27.98
C VAL A 366 6.11 -35.18 28.07
N LYS A 367 5.23 -34.23 28.36
CA LYS A 367 5.25 -33.53 29.66
C LYS A 367 3.81 -33.29 30.11
N GLU A 368 3.57 -33.74 31.34
CA GLU A 368 2.31 -33.74 32.10
C GLU A 368 1.75 -32.34 32.36
#